data_AF-A0A813ANL9-F1
#
_entry.id   AF-A0A813ANL9-F1
#
_cell.length_a   1.000
_cell.length_b   1.000
_cell.length_c   1.000
_cell.angle_alpha   90.00
_cell.angle_beta   90.00
_cell.angle_gamma   90.00
#
_symmetry.space_group_name_H-M   'P 1'
#
loop_
_entity.id
_entity.type
_entity.pdbx_description
1 polymer ?
#
loop_
_entity_poly.entity_id
_entity_poly.type
_entity_poly.pdbx_seq_one_letter_code
_entity_poly.pdbx_strand_id
1 'polypeptide(L)'
;MYCSPWREESRRYYNKARVVEVTGSIDLLNWITHIGPIMEDLSDTSLAWWEATMNDVLRWYRSYSTSAPLARLQLRPQPSSPLKPEWARVERRATAMLLSAVPKQVRDEVISHGEVTSLTLLCKLYAVYQPGNLQEKSLILKMLEQPDECQTALAAVEALRKWNLWRRRAASVGIAEPDASILLRGLDRITGAVVRGSGELSFRVSLIRSTLQIDVCPSPSSITSFVQHLQAEMEQQARYPHTWSLVDKGSRQKKCLNCGAQGHRAKECKAPGGGSASQKGSSKGDTVGASDTGATSSSTPTSEASRRVNFDVADVQAKVIRVLSELENLPCLGPTVASLGAWGRSKIFGVNSGRRALLDSGATHPLRHPRDDGEWSNAQDVSVQLAGDARTQMKQTIAGTLLSTDDLSQVIVPLGKVIANLGYRLHWTAQACQLVGSNDEILPLEIRNGCPEIGEKTAHYLIEQLEQQQLAELDSTTQTSLRALTKLKASWWSYLQEYVKEGDVEQARAAVDKAVFFDYKYDIKDRLIIPRSERSVWDLLKDISVNRRARKRLLRAAAWIVRWDPPTVERFKDPLKHLSYFGDRVYVNVNAMVVDNDFEDVWK
;
A
#
# COMPACT_ATOMS: atom_id res chain seq x y z
N MET A 1 26.99 53.23 -18.36
CA MET A 1 26.94 52.02 -19.21
C MET A 1 26.80 50.80 -18.30
N TYR A 2 25.59 50.53 -17.79
CA TYR A 2 25.35 49.45 -16.83
C TYR A 2 25.08 48.14 -17.57
N CYS A 3 25.92 47.12 -17.33
CA CYS A 3 25.71 45.78 -17.87
C CYS A 3 24.92 44.96 -16.85
N SER A 4 23.65 44.65 -17.14
CA SER A 4 22.75 44.00 -16.18
C SER A 4 23.19 42.56 -15.81
N PRO A 5 23.11 42.15 -14.52
CA PRO A 5 23.53 40.82 -14.04
C PRO A 5 22.88 39.63 -14.74
N TRP A 6 21.68 39.83 -15.31
CA TRP A 6 20.94 38.86 -16.12
C TRP A 6 21.78 38.08 -17.13
N ARG A 7 22.81 38.70 -17.74
CA ARG A 7 23.58 38.06 -18.83
C ARG A 7 24.45 36.88 -18.37
N GLU A 8 24.74 36.78 -17.07
CA GLU A 8 25.65 35.79 -16.50
C GLU A 8 24.90 34.68 -15.74
N GLU A 9 23.79 35.03 -15.08
CA GLU A 9 22.90 34.09 -14.40
C GLU A 9 22.13 33.22 -15.40
N SER A 10 21.66 33.80 -16.52
CA SER A 10 21.04 33.01 -17.60
C SER A 10 22.03 31.99 -18.20
N ARG A 11 23.33 32.32 -18.35
CA ARG A 11 24.34 31.35 -18.82
C ARG A 11 24.51 30.14 -17.89
N ARG A 12 24.32 30.31 -16.58
CA ARG A 12 24.35 29.19 -15.62
C ARG A 12 23.11 28.33 -15.72
N TYR A 13 21.94 28.91 -16.02
CA TYR A 13 20.72 28.16 -16.31
C TYR A 13 20.79 27.39 -17.64
N TYR A 14 21.25 28.02 -18.73
CA TYR A 14 21.30 27.39 -20.07
C TYR A 14 22.19 26.14 -20.14
N ASN A 15 23.30 26.11 -19.39
CA ASN A 15 24.20 24.93 -19.36
C ASN A 15 23.60 23.69 -18.67
N LYS A 16 22.44 23.81 -17.99
CA LYS A 16 21.78 22.70 -17.30
C LYS A 16 20.78 21.93 -18.17
N ALA A 17 20.39 22.47 -19.32
CA ALA A 17 19.45 21.88 -20.27
C ALA A 17 20.16 21.18 -21.45
N ARG A 18 21.15 20.33 -21.14
CA ARG A 18 21.85 19.51 -22.14
C ARG A 18 21.09 18.20 -22.33
N VAL A 19 20.71 17.86 -23.57
CA VAL A 19 20.05 16.59 -23.88
C VAL A 19 20.93 15.43 -23.42
N VAL A 20 20.39 14.53 -22.58
CA VAL A 20 21.10 13.38 -22.01
C VAL A 20 20.84 12.14 -22.88
N GLU A 21 21.88 11.40 -23.23
CA GLU A 21 21.85 10.43 -24.34
C GLU A 21 21.12 9.09 -24.06
N VAL A 22 20.32 8.99 -22.98
CA VAL A 22 19.68 7.73 -22.56
C VAL A 22 18.20 7.63 -22.97
N THR A 23 17.50 8.76 -23.15
CA THR A 23 16.06 8.81 -23.49
C THR A 23 15.73 9.83 -24.58
N GLY A 24 16.65 9.99 -25.54
CA GLY A 24 16.74 11.14 -26.45
C GLY A 24 15.44 11.63 -27.12
N SER A 25 14.50 10.75 -27.45
CA SER A 25 13.19 11.15 -28.01
C SER A 25 12.26 11.84 -27.01
N ILE A 26 12.24 11.36 -25.76
CA ILE A 26 11.50 12.00 -24.65
C ILE A 26 12.23 13.27 -24.21
N ASP A 27 13.56 13.25 -24.18
CA ASP A 27 14.35 14.41 -23.79
C ASP A 27 14.21 15.58 -24.77
N LEU A 28 14.11 15.32 -26.08
CA LEU A 28 13.75 16.33 -27.07
C LEU A 28 12.39 16.97 -26.77
N LEU A 29 11.38 16.16 -26.44
CA LEU A 29 10.02 16.66 -26.20
C LEU A 29 9.92 17.46 -24.90
N ASN A 30 10.55 16.98 -23.82
CA ASN A 30 10.68 17.72 -22.57
C ASN A 30 11.40 19.06 -22.79
N TRP A 31 12.46 19.06 -23.62
CA TRP A 31 13.18 20.27 -24.00
C TRP A 31 12.29 21.24 -24.79
N ILE A 32 11.54 20.77 -25.79
CA ILE A 32 10.57 21.58 -26.55
C ILE A 32 9.51 22.19 -25.64
N THR A 33 8.92 21.40 -24.73
CA THR A 33 7.96 21.92 -23.73
C THR A 33 8.59 22.96 -22.80
N HIS A 34 9.88 22.82 -22.46
CA HIS A 34 10.59 23.78 -21.62
C HIS A 34 10.93 25.09 -22.36
N ILE A 35 11.32 25.03 -23.64
CA ILE A 35 11.65 26.23 -24.42
C ILE A 35 10.42 26.93 -25.00
N GLY A 36 9.28 26.26 -25.15
CA GLY A 36 8.04 26.82 -25.71
C GLY A 36 7.67 28.18 -25.13
N PRO A 37 7.44 28.29 -23.81
CA PRO A 37 7.12 29.58 -23.17
C PRO A 37 8.19 30.67 -23.38
N ILE A 38 9.47 30.29 -23.53
CA ILE A 38 10.58 31.23 -23.78
C ILE A 38 10.54 31.76 -25.23
N MET A 39 10.10 30.92 -26.17
CA MET A 39 9.96 31.27 -27.59
C MET A 39 8.68 32.05 -27.86
N GLU A 40 7.61 31.73 -27.12
CA GLU A 40 6.30 32.41 -27.18
C GLU A 40 6.38 33.84 -26.63
N ASP A 41 7.24 34.12 -25.64
CA ASP A 41 7.46 35.42 -24.96
C ASP A 41 8.55 36.32 -25.60
N LEU A 42 8.93 36.07 -26.86
CA LEU A 42 9.94 36.90 -27.55
C LEU A 42 9.41 38.27 -28.02
N SER A 43 8.09 38.44 -28.15
CA SER A 43 7.34 39.59 -28.67
C SER A 43 5.82 39.38 -28.53
N ASP A 44 5.01 40.43 -28.70
CA ASP A 44 3.54 40.37 -28.59
C ASP A 44 2.86 39.38 -29.57
N THR A 45 3.53 38.97 -30.65
CA THR A 45 3.00 38.03 -31.65
C THR A 45 3.83 36.75 -31.81
N SER A 46 4.81 36.48 -30.93
CA SER A 46 5.67 35.29 -31.06
C SER A 46 5.00 33.98 -30.68
N LEU A 47 3.93 33.99 -29.87
CA LEU A 47 3.07 32.82 -29.66
C LEU A 47 2.58 32.24 -31.00
N ALA A 48 1.95 33.08 -31.83
CA ALA A 48 1.43 32.66 -33.13
C ALA A 48 2.52 32.23 -34.12
N TRP A 49 3.72 32.85 -34.06
CA TRP A 49 4.88 32.42 -34.84
C TRP A 49 5.40 31.04 -34.38
N TRP A 50 5.48 30.80 -33.07
CA TRP A 50 5.96 29.53 -32.52
C TRP A 50 4.99 28.39 -32.82
N GLU A 51 3.68 28.62 -32.63
CA GLU A 51 2.63 27.66 -33.01
C GLU A 51 2.66 27.34 -34.50
N ALA A 52 2.80 28.35 -35.38
CA ALA A 52 2.90 28.12 -36.83
C ALA A 52 4.15 27.29 -37.18
N THR A 53 5.29 27.65 -36.61
CA THR A 53 6.57 26.94 -36.82
C THR A 53 6.49 25.49 -36.34
N MET A 54 5.97 25.24 -35.14
CA MET A 54 5.80 23.90 -34.59
C MET A 54 4.79 23.06 -35.38
N ASN A 55 3.71 23.66 -35.90
CA ASN A 55 2.77 22.97 -36.79
C ASN A 55 3.44 22.50 -38.09
N ASP A 56 4.31 23.32 -38.68
CA ASP A 56 5.07 22.96 -39.88
C ASP A 56 6.13 21.88 -39.59
N VAL A 57 6.84 21.97 -38.46
CA VAL A 57 7.76 20.91 -37.98
C VAL A 57 7.04 19.58 -37.83
N LEU A 58 5.89 19.56 -37.15
CA LEU A 58 5.12 18.34 -36.91
C LEU A 58 4.52 17.78 -38.20
N ARG A 59 4.08 18.64 -39.14
CA ARG A 59 3.60 18.23 -40.46
C ARG A 59 4.71 17.57 -41.27
N TRP A 60 5.88 18.19 -41.34
CA TRP A 60 7.06 17.63 -42.02
C TRP A 60 7.48 16.30 -41.37
N TYR A 61 7.52 16.23 -40.04
CA TYR A 61 7.95 15.04 -39.32
C TYR A 61 7.00 13.83 -39.49
N ARG A 62 5.68 14.06 -39.61
CA ARG A 62 4.71 12.99 -39.97
C ARG A 62 5.03 12.37 -41.33
N SER A 63 5.41 13.17 -42.32
CA SER A 63 5.86 12.70 -43.64
C SER A 63 7.23 12.01 -43.56
N TYR A 64 8.17 12.54 -42.78
CA TYR A 64 9.51 11.97 -42.59
C TYR A 64 9.48 10.58 -41.94
N SER A 65 8.72 10.43 -40.85
CA SER A 65 8.63 9.19 -40.06
C SER A 65 8.00 8.03 -40.84
N THR A 66 7.02 8.31 -41.71
CA THR A 66 6.36 7.32 -42.57
C THR A 66 7.11 7.02 -43.87
N SER A 67 8.00 7.91 -44.32
CA SER A 67 8.77 7.73 -45.55
C SER A 67 9.89 6.69 -45.43
N ALA A 68 10.17 6.01 -46.54
CA ALA A 68 11.31 5.09 -46.68
C ALA A 68 12.68 5.83 -46.62
N PRO A 69 13.79 5.16 -46.25
CA PRO A 69 15.08 5.81 -46.03
C PRO A 69 15.60 6.66 -47.20
N LEU A 70 15.42 6.21 -48.45
CA LEU A 70 15.82 6.95 -49.64
C LEU A 70 14.95 8.20 -49.86
N ALA A 71 13.64 8.10 -49.66
CA ALA A 71 12.70 9.20 -49.81
C ALA A 71 12.94 10.31 -48.76
N ARG A 72 13.37 9.94 -47.55
CA ARG A 72 13.73 10.91 -46.50
C ARG A 72 14.84 11.88 -46.91
N LEU A 73 15.76 11.47 -47.79
CA LEU A 73 16.83 12.34 -48.30
C LEU A 73 16.30 13.44 -49.24
N GLN A 74 15.11 13.26 -49.81
CA GLN A 74 14.46 14.23 -50.71
C GLN A 74 13.49 15.16 -49.97
N LEU A 75 13.12 14.86 -48.72
CA LEU A 75 12.22 15.67 -47.90
C LEU A 75 12.93 16.90 -47.34
N ARG A 76 12.67 18.08 -47.91
CA ARG A 76 13.13 19.37 -47.36
C ARG A 76 12.08 19.98 -46.41
N PRO A 77 12.49 20.58 -45.28
CA PRO A 77 11.60 21.43 -44.48
C PRO A 77 11.16 22.63 -45.31
N GLN A 78 9.85 22.85 -45.44
CA GLN A 78 9.30 24.04 -46.07
C GLN A 78 8.18 24.61 -45.19
N PRO A 79 8.14 25.93 -44.97
CA PRO A 79 7.06 26.56 -44.23
C PRO A 79 5.77 26.52 -45.07
N SER A 80 4.62 26.35 -44.43
CA SER A 80 3.33 26.29 -45.12
C SER A 80 2.79 27.64 -45.57
N SER A 81 3.39 28.72 -45.06
CA SER A 81 3.10 30.11 -45.42
C SER A 81 4.42 30.90 -45.42
N PRO A 82 4.63 31.88 -46.31
CA PRO A 82 5.80 32.74 -46.25
C PRO A 82 5.89 33.46 -44.89
N LEU A 83 7.10 33.58 -44.36
CA LEU A 83 7.35 34.27 -43.09
C LEU A 83 6.83 35.71 -43.17
N LYS A 84 5.87 36.05 -42.32
CA LYS A 84 5.34 37.41 -42.25
C LYS A 84 6.44 38.41 -41.86
N PRO A 85 6.44 39.64 -42.40
CA PRO A 85 7.48 40.63 -42.13
C PRO A 85 7.59 41.00 -40.64
N GLU A 86 6.47 40.99 -39.91
CA GLU A 86 6.41 41.19 -38.45
C GLU A 86 7.27 40.18 -37.65
N TRP A 87 7.38 38.94 -38.13
CA TRP A 87 8.10 37.87 -37.44
C TRP A 87 9.59 37.77 -37.82
N ALA A 88 10.06 38.55 -38.81
CA ALA A 88 11.45 38.47 -39.29
C ALA A 88 12.51 38.75 -38.20
N ARG A 89 12.18 39.56 -37.18
CA ARG A 89 13.06 39.81 -36.03
C ARG A 89 13.02 38.67 -35.01
N VAL A 90 11.84 38.08 -34.80
CA VAL A 90 11.62 36.93 -33.90
C VAL A 90 12.39 35.73 -34.43
N GLU A 91 12.20 35.38 -35.70
CA GLU A 91 12.86 34.27 -36.40
C GLU A 91 14.38 34.30 -36.23
N ARG A 92 15.02 35.46 -36.48
CA ARG A 92 16.48 35.62 -36.34
C ARG A 92 16.95 35.46 -34.90
N ARG A 93 16.20 36.01 -33.93
CA ARG A 93 16.52 35.93 -32.51
C ARG A 93 16.37 34.51 -31.98
N ALA A 94 15.25 33.86 -32.29
CA ALA A 94 14.97 32.48 -31.92
C ALA A 94 15.98 31.51 -32.54
N THR A 95 16.28 31.65 -33.84
CA THR A 95 17.30 30.83 -34.52
C THR A 95 18.66 30.96 -33.83
N ALA A 96 19.12 32.17 -33.48
CA ALA A 96 20.36 32.36 -32.74
C ALA A 96 20.33 31.73 -31.34
N MET A 97 19.21 31.81 -30.63
CA MET A 97 19.02 31.17 -29.32
C MET A 97 19.06 29.64 -29.43
N LEU A 98 18.31 29.06 -30.37
CA LEU A 98 18.28 27.61 -30.61
C LEU A 98 19.66 27.06 -31.01
N LEU A 99 20.38 27.72 -31.92
CA LEU A 99 21.76 27.34 -32.29
C LEU A 99 22.74 27.34 -31.10
N SER A 100 22.50 28.18 -30.10
CA SER A 100 23.32 28.20 -28.88
C SER A 100 23.01 27.07 -27.90
N ALA A 101 21.78 26.53 -27.94
CA ALA A 101 21.27 25.49 -27.03
C ALA A 101 21.38 24.07 -27.60
N VAL A 102 21.37 23.92 -28.93
CA VAL A 102 21.42 22.61 -29.62
C VAL A 102 22.83 21.98 -29.56
N PRO A 103 22.94 20.63 -29.45
CA PRO A 103 24.23 19.94 -29.47
C PRO A 103 25.11 20.30 -30.68
N LYS A 104 26.44 20.38 -30.46
CA LYS A 104 27.40 20.83 -31.48
C LYS A 104 27.25 20.07 -32.81
N GLN A 105 27.19 18.74 -32.76
CA GLN A 105 27.02 17.87 -33.93
C GLN A 105 25.82 18.30 -34.80
N VAL A 106 24.64 18.41 -34.20
CA VAL A 106 23.40 18.79 -34.91
C VAL A 106 23.50 20.19 -35.49
N ARG A 107 24.07 21.15 -34.74
CA ARG A 107 24.28 22.51 -35.23
C ARG A 107 25.22 22.55 -36.43
N ASP A 108 26.37 21.90 -36.31
CA ASP A 108 27.44 22.01 -37.29
C ASP A 108 27.02 21.32 -38.62
N GLU A 109 26.20 20.25 -38.55
CA GLU A 109 25.49 19.68 -39.70
C GLU A 109 24.48 20.65 -40.34
N VAL A 110 23.62 21.33 -39.57
CA VAL A 110 22.64 22.30 -40.12
C VAL A 110 23.35 23.48 -40.79
N ILE A 111 24.45 23.97 -40.21
CA ILE A 111 25.28 25.01 -40.83
C ILE A 111 25.88 24.52 -42.15
N SER A 112 26.32 23.26 -42.25
CA SER A 112 26.87 22.70 -43.50
C SER A 112 25.87 22.62 -44.66
N HIS A 113 24.57 22.54 -44.35
CA HIS A 113 23.49 22.58 -45.35
C HIS A 113 23.06 24.01 -45.77
N GLY A 114 23.62 25.06 -45.16
CA GLY A 114 23.49 26.46 -45.57
C GLY A 114 22.20 27.18 -45.18
N GLU A 115 21.04 26.52 -45.26
CA GLU A 115 19.74 27.10 -44.88
C GLU A 115 19.48 26.95 -43.37
N VAL A 116 19.91 27.94 -42.59
CA VAL A 116 19.76 27.93 -41.12
C VAL A 116 18.57 28.77 -40.67
N THR A 117 17.50 28.11 -40.24
CA THR A 117 16.26 28.70 -39.71
C THR A 117 15.77 27.93 -38.48
N SER A 118 14.81 28.48 -37.74
CA SER A 118 14.18 27.78 -36.61
C SER A 118 13.52 26.47 -37.06
N LEU A 119 12.76 26.51 -38.16
CA LEU A 119 12.09 25.38 -38.79
C LEU A 119 13.06 24.26 -39.19
N THR A 120 14.14 24.59 -39.91
CA THR A 120 15.12 23.58 -40.37
C THR A 120 15.85 22.92 -39.21
N LEU A 121 16.24 23.70 -38.20
CA LEU A 121 16.90 23.22 -36.99
C LEU A 121 15.98 22.31 -36.16
N LEU A 122 14.71 22.69 -35.97
CA LEU A 122 13.72 21.87 -35.28
C LEU A 122 13.41 20.58 -36.06
N CYS A 123 13.18 20.65 -37.38
CA CYS A 123 13.01 19.46 -38.22
C CYS A 123 14.22 18.51 -38.13
N LYS A 124 15.45 19.04 -38.12
CA LYS A 124 16.66 18.22 -37.93
C LYS A 124 16.68 17.54 -36.56
N LEU A 125 16.32 18.23 -35.47
CA LEU A 125 16.20 17.63 -34.14
C LEU A 125 15.18 16.48 -34.14
N TYR A 126 14.00 16.69 -34.72
CA TYR A 126 12.98 15.63 -34.88
C TYR A 126 13.50 14.45 -35.73
N ALA A 127 14.31 14.70 -36.75
CA ALA A 127 14.92 13.65 -37.59
C ALA A 127 16.02 12.84 -36.88
N VAL A 128 16.75 13.47 -35.96
CA VAL A 128 17.82 12.83 -35.16
C VAL A 128 17.23 12.03 -34.00
N TYR A 129 16.38 12.65 -33.19
CA TYR A 129 15.83 12.02 -31.97
C TYR A 129 14.56 11.18 -32.23
N GLN A 130 13.91 11.33 -33.38
CA GLN A 130 12.81 10.49 -33.88
C GLN A 130 11.72 10.16 -32.85
N PRO A 131 11.03 11.18 -32.28
CA PRO A 131 9.96 10.95 -31.33
C PRO A 131 8.80 10.14 -31.95
N GLY A 132 8.39 9.06 -31.28
CA GLY A 132 7.42 8.08 -31.75
C GLY A 132 8.01 6.89 -32.53
N ASN A 133 9.34 6.74 -32.59
CA ASN A 133 9.97 5.57 -33.20
C ASN A 133 9.67 4.26 -32.42
N LEU A 134 10.01 3.11 -33.02
CA LEU A 134 9.73 1.79 -32.44
C LEU A 134 10.46 1.55 -31.10
N GLN A 135 11.68 2.10 -30.95
CA GLN A 135 12.46 1.98 -29.72
C GLN A 135 11.80 2.74 -28.56
N GLU A 136 11.32 3.96 -28.80
CA GLU A 136 10.55 4.73 -27.83
C GLU A 136 9.23 4.03 -27.49
N LYS A 137 8.51 3.51 -28.49
CA LYS A 137 7.27 2.74 -28.25
C LYS A 137 7.52 1.53 -27.34
N SER A 138 8.59 0.78 -27.59
CA SER A 138 9.03 -0.34 -26.76
C SER A 138 9.44 0.12 -25.35
N LEU A 139 10.16 1.24 -25.22
CA LEU A 139 10.53 1.82 -23.93
C LEU A 139 9.32 2.28 -23.13
N ILE A 140 8.36 2.98 -23.74
CA ILE A 140 7.12 3.43 -23.09
C ILE A 140 6.36 2.24 -22.52
N LEU A 141 6.17 1.18 -23.32
CA LEU A 141 5.54 -0.07 -22.87
C LEU A 141 6.32 -0.68 -21.70
N LYS A 142 7.64 -0.87 -21.84
CA LYS A 142 8.49 -1.39 -20.75
C LYS A 142 8.36 -0.57 -19.47
N MET A 143 8.34 0.76 -19.53
CA MET A 143 8.21 1.63 -18.36
C MET A 143 6.81 1.63 -17.74
N LEU A 144 5.77 1.26 -18.49
CA LEU A 144 4.40 1.09 -17.98
C LEU A 144 4.21 -0.28 -17.32
N GLU A 145 4.72 -1.35 -17.94
CA GLU A 145 4.58 -2.74 -17.48
C GLU A 145 5.58 -3.14 -16.39
N GLN A 146 6.82 -2.67 -16.50
CA GLN A 146 7.95 -3.07 -15.66
C GLN A 146 8.81 -1.86 -15.20
N PRO A 147 8.22 -0.88 -14.49
CA PRO A 147 8.96 0.19 -13.85
C PRO A 147 9.89 -0.32 -12.72
N ASP A 148 10.86 0.51 -12.33
CA ASP A 148 11.80 0.22 -11.26
C ASP A 148 11.12 0.21 -9.87
N GLU A 149 11.49 -0.72 -8.99
CA GLU A 149 10.93 -0.83 -7.63
C GLU A 149 11.54 0.24 -6.71
N CYS A 150 10.69 1.03 -6.05
CA CYS A 150 11.12 2.14 -5.20
C CYS A 150 11.16 1.73 -3.72
N GLN A 151 12.30 1.94 -3.07
CA GLN A 151 12.51 1.61 -1.65
C GLN A 151 12.09 2.73 -0.68
N THR A 152 11.82 3.95 -1.17
CA THR A 152 11.45 5.10 -0.34
C THR A 152 10.19 5.77 -0.88
N ALA A 153 9.38 6.35 0.03
CA ALA A 153 8.16 7.06 -0.34
C ALA A 153 8.44 8.24 -1.30
N LEU A 154 9.54 8.99 -1.09
CA LEU A 154 9.96 10.08 -1.97
C LEU A 154 10.25 9.57 -3.40
N ALA A 155 11.03 8.50 -3.54
CA ALA A 155 11.31 7.90 -4.85
C ALA A 155 10.03 7.37 -5.51
N ALA A 156 9.12 6.77 -4.73
CA ALA A 156 7.83 6.29 -5.23
C ALA A 156 6.94 7.44 -5.75
N VAL A 157 6.92 8.61 -5.11
CA VAL A 157 6.21 9.81 -5.63
C VAL A 157 6.78 10.24 -6.99
N GLU A 158 8.11 10.31 -7.12
CA GLU A 158 8.76 10.69 -8.37
C GLU A 158 8.50 9.67 -9.48
N ALA A 159 8.57 8.38 -9.15
CA ALA A 159 8.28 7.28 -10.06
C ALA A 159 6.81 7.27 -10.52
N LEU A 160 5.83 7.46 -9.62
CA LEU A 160 4.41 7.56 -9.98
C LEU A 160 4.12 8.76 -10.90
N ARG A 161 4.76 9.91 -10.66
CA ARG A 161 4.68 11.09 -11.55
C ARG A 161 5.26 10.77 -12.93
N LYS A 162 6.44 10.13 -12.98
CA LYS A 162 7.08 9.70 -14.23
C LYS A 162 6.24 8.66 -14.99
N TRP A 163 5.62 7.71 -14.28
CA TRP A 163 4.70 6.71 -14.84
C TRP A 163 3.45 7.36 -15.46
N ASN A 164 2.87 8.36 -14.81
CA ASN A 164 1.79 9.17 -15.40
C ASN A 164 2.22 9.90 -16.68
N LEU A 165 3.46 10.40 -16.76
CA LEU A 165 4.00 10.98 -17.99
C LEU A 165 4.14 9.92 -19.09
N TRP A 166 4.65 8.72 -18.78
CA TRP A 166 4.71 7.59 -19.72
C TRP A 166 3.33 7.21 -20.27
N ARG A 167 2.30 7.19 -19.41
CA ARG A 167 0.93 6.87 -19.81
C ARG A 167 0.33 7.91 -20.78
N ARG A 168 0.51 9.20 -20.48
CA ARG A 168 0.13 10.29 -21.41
C ARG A 168 0.92 10.21 -22.72
N ARG A 169 2.21 9.85 -22.64
CA ARG A 169 3.06 9.71 -23.82
C ARG A 169 2.58 8.57 -24.72
N ALA A 170 2.21 7.42 -24.16
CA ALA A 170 1.63 6.30 -24.89
C ALA A 170 0.42 6.73 -25.75
N ALA A 171 -0.53 7.44 -25.13
CA ALA A 171 -1.68 8.01 -25.83
C ALA A 171 -1.26 9.00 -26.94
N SER A 172 -0.32 9.91 -26.67
CA SER A 172 0.17 10.88 -27.67
C SER A 172 0.89 10.25 -28.88
N VAL A 173 1.43 9.04 -28.71
CA VAL A 173 2.17 8.28 -29.74
C VAL A 173 1.26 7.29 -30.47
N GLY A 174 -0.01 7.17 -30.07
CA GLY A 174 -0.95 6.22 -30.63
C GLY A 174 -0.60 4.76 -30.30
N ILE A 175 0.01 4.52 -29.15
CA ILE A 175 0.21 3.17 -28.61
C ILE A 175 -1.11 2.75 -27.95
N ALA A 176 -1.59 1.54 -28.25
CA ALA A 176 -2.70 0.95 -27.50
C ALA A 176 -2.27 0.81 -26.03
N GLU A 177 -3.05 1.35 -25.11
CA GLU A 177 -2.75 1.27 -23.69
C GLU A 177 -2.71 -0.21 -23.25
N PRO A 178 -1.67 -0.66 -22.51
CA PRO A 178 -1.63 -2.02 -21.97
C PRO A 178 -2.87 -2.37 -21.16
N ASP A 179 -3.22 -3.65 -21.11
CA ASP A 179 -4.37 -4.09 -20.32
C ASP A 179 -4.29 -3.61 -18.86
N ALA A 180 -5.45 -3.33 -18.30
CA ALA A 180 -5.63 -2.77 -16.99
C ALA A 180 -4.92 -3.59 -15.89
N SER A 181 -4.93 -4.93 -15.98
CA SER A 181 -4.19 -5.79 -15.04
C SER A 181 -2.66 -5.67 -15.16
N ILE A 182 -2.14 -5.32 -16.33
CA ILE A 182 -0.70 -5.15 -16.57
C ILE A 182 -0.22 -3.83 -15.97
N LEU A 183 -0.97 -2.75 -16.17
CA LEU A 183 -0.70 -1.45 -15.55
C LEU A 183 -0.74 -1.55 -14.02
N LEU A 184 -1.70 -2.29 -13.45
CA LEU A 184 -1.79 -2.54 -12.01
C LEU A 184 -0.52 -3.21 -11.46
N ARG A 185 0.00 -4.25 -12.15
CA ARG A 185 1.29 -4.88 -11.78
C ARG A 185 2.47 -3.91 -11.84
N GLY A 186 2.47 -2.98 -12.80
CA GLY A 186 3.49 -1.92 -12.87
C GLY A 186 3.44 -0.99 -11.65
N LEU A 187 2.24 -0.58 -11.23
CA LEU A 187 2.05 0.27 -10.05
C LEU A 187 2.43 -0.45 -8.75
N ASP A 188 2.03 -1.72 -8.61
CA ASP A 188 2.39 -2.56 -7.48
C ASP A 188 3.90 -2.76 -7.36
N ARG A 189 4.63 -2.77 -8.49
CA ARG A 189 6.09 -2.79 -8.51
C ARG A 189 6.72 -1.47 -8.06
N ILE A 190 6.14 -0.32 -8.41
CA ILE A 190 6.63 0.99 -7.93
C ILE A 190 6.46 1.10 -6.41
N THR A 191 5.26 0.82 -5.88
CA THR A 191 4.91 1.13 -4.48
C THR A 191 5.10 -0.03 -3.50
N GLY A 192 5.23 -1.27 -3.99
CA GLY A 192 5.14 -2.48 -3.18
C GLY A 192 6.09 -2.53 -1.98
N ALA A 193 7.36 -2.17 -2.14
CA ALA A 193 8.31 -2.16 -1.02
C ALA A 193 7.94 -1.11 0.05
N VAL A 194 7.54 0.10 -0.35
CA VAL A 194 7.11 1.16 0.57
C VAL A 194 5.83 0.76 1.32
N VAL A 195 4.86 0.17 0.62
CA VAL A 195 3.58 -0.27 1.19
C VAL A 195 3.79 -1.43 2.17
N ARG A 196 4.61 -2.44 1.83
CA ARG A 196 4.97 -3.54 2.75
C ARG A 196 5.72 -3.04 4.00
N GLY A 197 6.44 -1.92 3.90
CA GLY A 197 7.16 -1.30 5.01
C GLY A 197 6.28 -0.59 6.05
N SER A 198 4.98 -0.44 5.83
CA SER A 198 4.06 0.20 6.78
C SER A 198 2.68 -0.47 6.77
N GLY A 199 2.32 -1.13 7.87
CA GLY A 199 1.03 -1.83 8.00
C GLY A 199 -0.18 -0.92 7.85
N GLU A 200 -0.11 0.32 8.35
CA GLU A 200 -1.17 1.32 8.23
C GLU A 200 -1.38 1.76 6.77
N LEU A 201 -0.28 2.01 6.04
CA LEU A 201 -0.30 2.32 4.62
C LEU A 201 -0.81 1.14 3.79
N SER A 202 -0.38 -0.09 4.11
CA SER A 202 -0.87 -1.33 3.51
C SER A 202 -2.38 -1.50 3.68
N PHE A 203 -2.91 -1.21 4.88
CA PHE A 203 -4.35 -1.21 5.13
C PHE A 203 -5.09 -0.18 4.27
N ARG A 204 -4.64 1.08 4.23
CA ARG A 204 -5.28 2.13 3.41
C ARG A 204 -5.24 1.81 1.91
N VAL A 205 -4.09 1.35 1.40
CA VAL A 205 -3.96 0.93 0.00
C VAL A 205 -4.92 -0.23 -0.29
N SER A 206 -4.97 -1.26 0.56
CA SER A 206 -5.89 -2.40 0.40
C SER A 206 -7.37 -1.98 0.41
N LEU A 207 -7.75 -1.04 1.28
CA LEU A 207 -9.10 -0.47 1.31
C LEU A 207 -9.44 0.23 -0.01
N ILE A 208 -8.50 0.98 -0.60
CA ILE A 208 -8.69 1.66 -1.89
C ILE A 208 -8.77 0.63 -3.04
N ARG A 209 -7.94 -0.42 -3.05
CA ARG A 209 -8.03 -1.51 -4.05
C ARG A 209 -9.42 -2.16 -4.04
N SER A 210 -9.92 -2.47 -2.85
CA SER A 210 -11.25 -3.06 -2.63
C SER A 210 -12.37 -2.11 -3.05
N THR A 211 -12.32 -0.83 -2.66
CA THR A 211 -13.32 0.17 -3.05
C THR A 211 -13.40 0.37 -4.57
N LEU A 212 -12.26 0.35 -5.25
CA LEU A 212 -12.18 0.48 -6.71
C LEU A 212 -12.33 -0.86 -7.47
N GLN A 213 -12.48 -1.98 -6.76
CA GLN A 213 -12.58 -3.35 -7.27
C GLN A 213 -11.48 -3.74 -8.30
N ILE A 214 -10.29 -3.14 -8.21
CA ILE A 214 -9.25 -3.28 -9.25
C ILE A 214 -8.68 -4.70 -9.37
N ASP A 215 -8.72 -5.48 -8.29
CA ASP A 215 -8.26 -6.89 -8.29
C ASP A 215 -9.30 -7.86 -8.91
N VAL A 216 -10.54 -7.41 -9.14
CA VAL A 216 -11.65 -8.23 -9.67
C VAL A 216 -12.07 -7.77 -11.07
N CYS A 217 -12.14 -6.46 -11.29
CA CYS A 217 -12.50 -5.86 -12.58
C CYS A 217 -11.64 -4.59 -12.82
N PRO A 218 -10.36 -4.76 -13.20
CA PRO A 218 -9.50 -3.63 -13.50
C PRO A 218 -9.99 -2.89 -14.75
N SER A 219 -10.03 -1.55 -14.70
CA SER A 219 -10.47 -0.71 -15.81
C SER A 219 -9.59 0.54 -15.95
N PRO A 220 -9.52 1.17 -17.14
CA PRO A 220 -8.67 2.36 -17.35
C PRO A 220 -9.03 3.54 -16.44
N SER A 221 -10.31 3.67 -16.05
CA SER A 221 -10.79 4.68 -15.10
C SER A 221 -10.45 4.32 -13.65
N SER A 222 -10.69 3.08 -13.21
CA SER A 222 -10.34 2.66 -11.84
C SER A 222 -8.84 2.72 -11.58
N ILE A 223 -8.00 2.43 -12.58
CA ILE A 223 -6.54 2.63 -12.51
C ILE A 223 -6.17 4.11 -12.41
N THR A 224 -6.83 4.99 -13.17
CA THR A 224 -6.60 6.44 -13.08
C THR A 224 -6.84 6.93 -11.65
N SER A 225 -7.96 6.53 -11.04
CA SER A 225 -8.26 6.82 -9.65
C SER A 225 -7.23 6.19 -8.70
N PHE A 226 -6.85 4.93 -8.92
CA PHE A 226 -5.89 4.23 -8.06
C PHE A 226 -4.52 4.91 -8.03
N VAL A 227 -4.00 5.34 -9.19
CA VAL A 227 -2.72 6.08 -9.27
C VAL A 227 -2.78 7.41 -8.53
N GLN A 228 -3.89 8.14 -8.64
CA GLN A 228 -4.07 9.41 -7.91
C GLN A 228 -4.05 9.19 -6.38
N HIS A 229 -4.72 8.13 -5.91
CA HIS A 229 -4.73 7.76 -4.50
C HIS A 229 -3.36 7.28 -4.03
N LEU A 230 -2.67 6.41 -4.79
CA LEU A 230 -1.30 5.99 -4.49
C LEU A 230 -0.36 7.19 -4.42
N GLN A 231 -0.44 8.14 -5.34
CA GLN A 231 0.41 9.33 -5.30
C GLN A 231 0.13 10.17 -4.05
N ALA A 232 -1.13 10.37 -3.66
CA ALA A 232 -1.50 11.07 -2.44
C ALA A 232 -0.97 10.37 -1.17
N GLU A 233 -1.11 9.05 -1.09
CA GLU A 233 -0.60 8.22 0.01
C GLU A 233 0.93 8.25 0.10
N MET A 234 1.65 8.10 -1.01
CA MET A 234 3.12 8.22 -1.03
C MET A 234 3.58 9.64 -0.68
N GLU A 235 2.86 10.68 -1.10
CA GLU A 235 3.15 12.08 -0.72
C GLU A 235 2.91 12.34 0.77
N GLN A 236 1.89 11.73 1.38
CA GLN A 236 1.69 11.78 2.84
C GLN A 236 2.80 11.03 3.57
N GLN A 237 3.11 9.80 3.16
CA GLN A 237 4.18 8.99 3.76
C GLN A 237 5.57 9.66 3.64
N ALA A 238 5.82 10.40 2.55
CA ALA A 238 7.02 11.20 2.37
C ALA A 238 7.07 12.45 3.28
N ARG A 239 5.92 13.00 3.69
CA ARG A 239 5.82 14.13 4.63
C ARG A 239 5.92 13.73 6.10
N TYR A 240 5.71 12.44 6.41
CA TYR A 240 5.82 11.88 7.75
C TYR A 240 7.13 11.08 7.96
N PRO A 241 8.27 11.74 8.24
CA PRO A 241 9.48 11.05 8.68
C PRO A 241 9.35 10.60 10.14
N HIS A 242 8.46 9.64 10.42
CA HIS A 242 8.39 8.98 11.73
C HIS A 242 9.62 8.09 11.99
N THR A 243 10.35 7.71 10.94
CA THR A 243 11.67 7.08 11.06
C THR A 243 12.74 8.13 11.33
N TRP A 244 13.01 8.39 12.62
CA TRP A 244 14.09 9.28 13.07
C TRP A 244 15.46 8.91 12.47
N SER A 245 15.66 7.67 12.02
CA SER A 245 16.90 7.19 11.38
C SER A 245 17.37 8.05 10.19
N LEU A 246 16.45 8.65 9.43
CA LEU A 246 16.74 9.45 8.22
C LEU A 246 16.98 10.95 8.50
N VAL A 247 16.76 11.41 9.73
CA VAL A 247 16.93 12.81 10.12
C VAL A 247 18.41 13.07 10.45
N ASP A 248 19.04 14.11 9.92
CA ASP A 248 20.46 14.38 10.18
C ASP A 248 20.73 14.69 11.68
N LYS A 249 21.84 14.17 12.24
CA LYS A 249 22.15 14.18 13.68
C LYS A 249 22.10 15.58 14.28
N GLY A 250 22.64 16.58 13.58
CA GLY A 250 22.63 17.99 14.01
C GLY A 250 21.24 18.63 14.04
N SER A 251 20.27 18.09 13.30
CA SER A 251 18.88 18.55 13.31
C SER A 251 18.00 17.84 14.36
N ARG A 252 18.32 16.59 14.73
CA ARG A 252 17.65 15.87 15.84
C ARG A 252 17.82 16.61 17.17
N GLN A 253 19.01 17.14 17.43
CA GLN A 253 19.34 17.85 18.67
C GLN A 253 18.58 19.18 18.89
N LYS A 254 17.92 19.71 17.85
CA LYS A 254 17.18 20.98 17.86
C LYS A 254 15.65 20.81 17.86
N LYS A 255 15.14 19.57 17.81
CA LYS A 255 13.70 19.25 17.78
C LYS A 255 13.27 18.54 19.05
N CYS A 256 12.06 18.83 19.51
CA CYS A 256 11.44 18.13 20.63
C CYS A 256 11.13 16.67 20.26
N LEU A 257 11.50 15.71 21.11
CA LEU A 257 11.26 14.28 20.87
C LEU A 257 9.78 13.89 20.96
N ASN A 258 8.95 14.66 21.68
CA ASN A 258 7.53 14.35 21.88
C ASN A 258 6.62 14.97 20.81
N CYS A 259 6.99 16.12 20.21
CA CYS A 259 6.13 16.85 19.26
C CYS A 259 6.83 17.39 18.00
N GLY A 260 8.13 17.12 17.82
CA GLY A 260 8.90 17.51 16.63
C GLY A 260 9.21 19.02 16.49
N ALA A 261 8.60 19.89 17.29
CA ALA A 261 8.79 21.34 17.23
C ALA A 261 10.21 21.78 17.58
N GLN A 262 10.65 22.90 17.00
CA GLN A 262 11.93 23.53 17.34
C GLN A 262 11.76 24.53 18.50
N GLY A 263 12.78 24.69 19.33
CA GLY A 263 12.82 25.70 20.40
C GLY A 263 12.49 25.23 21.82
N HIS A 264 12.17 23.95 22.04
CA HIS A 264 12.08 23.35 23.39
C HIS A 264 12.51 21.88 23.37
N ARG A 265 12.88 21.32 24.52
CA ARG A 265 13.20 19.89 24.66
C ARG A 265 12.00 19.08 25.21
N ALA A 266 12.08 17.76 25.11
CA ALA A 266 11.03 16.84 25.58
C ALA A 266 10.56 17.11 27.02
N LYS A 267 11.49 17.49 27.92
CA LYS A 267 11.24 17.84 29.32
C LYS A 267 10.42 19.14 29.52
N GLU A 268 10.29 19.96 28.47
CA GLU A 268 9.60 21.26 28.47
C GLU A 268 8.34 21.21 27.57
N CYS A 269 8.00 20.04 27.04
CA CYS A 269 6.94 19.87 26.07
C CYS A 269 5.56 19.92 26.75
N LYS A 270 4.73 20.89 26.35
CA LYS A 270 3.34 21.03 26.81
C LYS A 270 2.32 20.26 25.94
N ALA A 271 2.77 19.35 25.08
CA ALA A 271 1.88 18.52 24.28
C ALA A 271 1.18 17.46 25.14
N PRO A 272 -0.10 17.11 24.88
CA PRO A 272 -0.79 16.06 25.63
C PRO A 272 -0.08 14.71 25.44
N GLY A 273 0.36 14.08 26.52
CA GLY A 273 1.11 12.81 26.50
C GLY A 273 2.46 12.80 27.23
N GLY A 274 2.91 13.94 27.80
CA GLY A 274 4.03 13.99 28.75
C GLY A 274 3.54 14.13 30.21
N GLY A 275 4.08 13.33 31.13
CA GLY A 275 3.67 13.30 32.54
C GLY A 275 3.92 14.59 33.34
N SER A 276 3.15 14.80 34.42
CA SER A 276 2.86 16.11 35.02
C SER A 276 3.68 16.51 36.26
N ALA A 277 3.90 17.84 36.38
CA ALA A 277 3.80 18.72 37.57
C ALA A 277 4.53 18.44 38.93
N SER A 278 5.25 19.48 39.39
CA SER A 278 5.66 19.82 40.79
C SER A 278 6.67 18.90 41.51
N GLN A 279 7.54 19.36 42.44
CA GLN A 279 7.55 20.61 43.23
C GLN A 279 8.98 21.19 43.46
N LYS A 280 9.08 22.33 44.16
CA LYS A 280 10.30 23.10 44.48
C LYS A 280 11.26 22.40 45.47
N GLY A 281 12.57 22.66 45.31
CA GLY A 281 13.60 22.52 46.35
C GLY A 281 14.90 23.20 45.93
N SER A 282 15.34 24.23 46.67
CA SER A 282 16.46 25.11 46.28
C SER A 282 17.72 24.83 47.10
N SER A 283 18.87 24.68 46.43
CA SER A 283 20.16 25.16 46.95
C SER A 283 21.15 25.42 45.80
N LYS A 284 22.08 26.32 46.06
CA LYS A 284 23.00 26.97 45.10
C LYS A 284 24.43 26.75 45.60
N GLY A 285 25.37 26.43 44.71
CA GLY A 285 26.78 26.23 45.05
C GLY A 285 27.66 26.25 43.80
N ASP A 286 28.73 27.05 43.84
CA ASP A 286 29.52 27.43 42.67
C ASP A 286 30.73 26.51 42.37
N THR A 287 31.23 26.69 41.16
CA THR A 287 32.51 26.28 40.53
C THR A 287 33.67 25.73 41.38
N VAL A 288 34.37 24.73 40.81
CA VAL A 288 35.81 24.59 40.46
C VAL A 288 36.05 23.09 40.10
N GLY A 289 36.85 22.64 39.13
CA GLY A 289 37.72 23.28 38.13
C GLY A 289 39.03 22.45 37.95
N ALA A 290 39.41 22.11 36.70
CA ALA A 290 40.64 21.37 36.30
C ALA A 290 40.74 19.89 36.79
N SER A 291 41.52 18.94 36.22
CA SER A 291 42.19 18.71 34.91
C SER A 291 42.88 17.30 34.99
N ASP A 292 43.43 16.59 33.99
CA ASP A 292 43.59 16.75 32.52
C ASP A 292 43.89 15.36 31.85
N THR A 293 44.35 15.34 30.59
CA THR A 293 44.97 14.23 29.81
C THR A 293 44.07 13.08 29.32
N GLY A 294 44.24 12.51 28.11
CA GLY A 294 45.03 12.94 26.94
C GLY A 294 46.00 11.90 26.33
N ALA A 295 45.50 11.07 25.39
CA ALA A 295 46.27 10.25 24.42
C ALA A 295 47.21 9.15 25.04
N THR A 296 47.77 8.15 24.33
CA THR A 296 47.80 7.77 22.89
C THR A 296 47.99 6.23 22.75
N SER A 297 47.94 5.68 21.53
CA SER A 297 48.11 4.25 21.20
C SER A 297 49.54 3.81 20.88
N SER A 298 49.88 2.51 21.05
CA SER A 298 50.34 1.58 19.97
C SER A 298 51.25 0.39 20.38
N SER A 299 51.11 -0.73 19.62
CA SER A 299 52.11 -1.79 19.28
C SER A 299 52.44 -3.01 20.20
N THR A 300 52.82 -4.10 19.52
CA THR A 300 53.04 -5.54 19.85
C THR A 300 54.56 -5.91 19.81
N PRO A 301 55.04 -7.20 19.80
CA PRO A 301 54.74 -8.47 20.52
C PRO A 301 56.02 -9.18 21.12
N THR A 302 55.95 -10.37 21.77
CA THR A 302 56.80 -11.61 21.55
C THR A 302 56.81 -12.70 22.67
N SER A 303 57.01 -13.97 22.26
CA SER A 303 57.42 -15.25 22.91
C SER A 303 57.30 -15.48 24.45
N GLU A 304 56.76 -16.57 25.03
CA GLU A 304 56.75 -18.04 24.75
C GLU A 304 57.92 -18.86 25.38
N ALA A 305 57.61 -19.78 26.33
CA ALA A 305 58.23 -21.13 26.48
C ALA A 305 57.70 -21.96 27.69
N SER A 306 57.03 -23.10 27.42
CA SER A 306 57.08 -24.41 28.13
C SER A 306 56.76 -24.54 29.64
N ARG A 307 56.18 -25.64 30.18
CA ARG A 307 55.64 -26.91 29.65
C ARG A 307 54.79 -27.60 30.74
N ARG A 308 53.65 -28.21 30.39
CA ARG A 308 53.11 -29.47 31.00
C ARG A 308 52.04 -30.06 30.07
N VAL A 309 51.93 -31.38 30.04
CA VAL A 309 51.15 -32.16 29.06
C VAL A 309 49.85 -32.64 29.71
N ASN A 310 48.72 -32.48 29.02
CA ASN A 310 47.47 -33.17 29.30
C ASN A 310 46.94 -33.80 28.00
N PHE A 311 46.36 -34.99 28.09
CA PHE A 311 45.70 -35.67 26.96
C PHE A 311 44.32 -35.06 26.71
N ASP A 312 43.99 -34.80 25.44
CA ASP A 312 42.68 -34.28 25.04
C ASP A 312 41.70 -35.43 24.76
N VAL A 313 40.51 -35.35 25.35
CA VAL A 313 39.46 -36.38 25.29
C VAL A 313 38.69 -36.29 23.96
N ALA A 314 38.71 -35.13 23.29
CA ALA A 314 38.03 -34.92 22.02
C ALA A 314 38.58 -35.83 20.90
N ASP A 315 39.89 -36.07 20.88
CA ASP A 315 40.57 -36.85 19.84
C ASP A 315 40.26 -38.36 19.92
N VAL A 316 39.94 -38.85 21.13
CA VAL A 316 39.46 -40.22 21.35
C VAL A 316 38.00 -40.33 20.90
N GLN A 317 37.15 -39.35 21.24
CA GLN A 317 35.75 -39.32 20.79
C GLN A 317 35.64 -39.24 19.26
N ALA A 318 36.44 -38.40 18.60
CA ALA A 318 36.45 -38.30 17.14
C ALA A 318 36.85 -39.62 16.46
N LYS A 319 37.85 -40.35 17.00
CA LYS A 319 38.23 -41.68 16.49
C LYS A 319 37.16 -42.73 16.74
N VAL A 320 36.51 -42.74 17.91
CA VAL A 320 35.42 -43.67 18.22
C VAL A 320 34.20 -43.43 17.30
N ILE A 321 33.79 -42.17 17.09
CA ILE A 321 32.69 -41.83 16.18
C ILE A 321 33.01 -42.28 14.74
N ARG A 322 34.24 -42.09 14.28
CA ARG A 322 34.65 -42.51 12.93
C ARG A 322 34.62 -44.04 12.76
N VAL A 323 35.13 -44.80 13.73
CA VAL A 323 35.08 -46.28 13.74
C VAL A 323 33.63 -46.79 13.84
N LEU A 324 32.74 -46.10 14.56
CA LEU A 324 31.32 -46.45 14.61
C LEU A 324 30.62 -46.23 13.26
N SER A 325 30.94 -45.13 12.55
CA SER A 325 30.41 -44.87 11.19
C SER A 325 30.94 -45.85 10.13
N GLU A 326 32.14 -46.42 10.32
CA GLU A 326 32.67 -47.47 9.46
C GLU A 326 32.01 -48.84 9.72
N LEU A 327 31.56 -49.10 10.96
CA LEU A 327 30.83 -50.32 11.34
C LEU A 327 29.36 -50.32 10.88
N GLU A 328 28.72 -49.16 10.72
CA GLU A 328 27.35 -49.04 10.21
C GLU A 328 27.18 -49.49 8.75
N ASN A 329 28.27 -49.52 7.98
CA ASN A 329 28.25 -49.84 6.55
C ASN A 329 28.49 -51.33 6.22
N LEU A 330 28.43 -52.22 7.22
CA LEU A 330 28.58 -53.68 7.05
C LEU A 330 27.24 -54.43 7.11
N PRO A 331 26.84 -55.18 6.06
CA PRO A 331 25.48 -55.70 5.90
C PRO A 331 25.10 -56.87 6.83
N CYS A 332 25.96 -57.28 7.76
CA CYS A 332 25.76 -58.45 8.62
C CYS A 332 25.39 -58.15 10.09
N LEU A 333 25.36 -56.88 10.52
CA LEU A 333 25.19 -56.51 11.96
C LEU A 333 23.95 -55.65 12.27
N GLY A 334 23.10 -55.36 11.30
CA GLY A 334 21.88 -54.55 11.47
C GLY A 334 20.95 -54.95 12.64
N PRO A 335 20.61 -56.24 12.85
CA PRO A 335 19.69 -56.64 13.92
C PRO A 335 20.21 -56.40 15.34
N THR A 336 21.53 -56.45 15.52
CA THR A 336 22.18 -56.35 16.83
C THR A 336 22.32 -54.89 17.28
N VAL A 337 22.63 -53.98 16.36
CA VAL A 337 22.74 -52.53 16.63
C VAL A 337 21.37 -51.92 16.95
N ALA A 338 20.33 -52.27 16.19
CA ALA A 338 18.95 -51.82 16.45
C ALA A 338 18.47 -52.20 17.86
N SER A 339 18.87 -53.39 18.33
CA SER A 339 18.52 -53.92 19.65
C SER A 339 19.21 -53.17 20.80
N LEU A 340 20.46 -52.71 20.62
CA LEU A 340 21.13 -51.82 21.60
C LEU A 340 20.50 -50.41 21.65
N GLY A 341 20.03 -49.88 20.52
CA GLY A 341 19.34 -48.59 20.44
C GLY A 341 17.98 -48.55 21.13
N ALA A 342 17.38 -49.71 21.43
CA ALA A 342 16.21 -49.83 22.30
C ALA A 342 16.58 -49.89 23.79
N TRP A 343 17.66 -50.59 24.14
CA TRP A 343 18.07 -50.82 25.54
C TRP A 343 18.74 -49.60 26.19
N GLY A 344 19.48 -48.79 25.41
CA GLY A 344 20.11 -47.56 25.90
C GLY A 344 19.13 -46.48 26.39
N ARG A 345 17.84 -46.58 26.06
CA ARG A 345 16.82 -45.55 26.33
C ARG A 345 16.20 -45.60 27.74
N SER A 346 16.59 -46.51 28.64
CA SER A 346 15.87 -46.67 29.92
C SER A 346 16.70 -46.89 31.19
N LYS A 347 18.04 -47.04 31.18
CA LYS A 347 18.73 -47.44 32.43
C LYS A 347 20.21 -47.11 32.66
N ILE A 348 20.73 -45.97 32.18
CA ILE A 348 22.07 -45.50 32.57
C ILE A 348 22.03 -44.01 32.95
N PHE A 349 21.97 -43.75 34.26
CA PHE A 349 21.84 -42.46 34.97
C PHE A 349 20.58 -41.62 34.62
N GLY A 350 19.79 -41.13 35.57
CA GLY A 350 20.03 -41.04 37.03
C GLY A 350 19.90 -39.61 37.58
N VAL A 351 19.69 -38.61 36.72
CA VAL A 351 19.29 -37.24 37.11
C VAL A 351 18.30 -36.71 36.08
N ASN A 352 17.11 -36.28 36.53
CA ASN A 352 16.17 -35.51 35.71
C ASN A 352 16.71 -34.07 35.52
N SER A 353 17.68 -33.90 34.61
CA SER A 353 18.06 -32.58 34.11
C SER A 353 17.28 -32.34 32.81
N GLY A 354 16.08 -31.76 32.94
CA GLY A 354 15.22 -31.48 31.80
C GLY A 354 15.90 -30.54 30.80
N ARG A 355 15.67 -30.76 29.50
CA ARG A 355 16.03 -29.81 28.45
C ARG A 355 15.43 -28.42 28.76
N ARG A 356 16.09 -27.39 28.25
CA ARG A 356 15.90 -25.98 28.66
C ARG A 356 15.72 -25.11 27.44
N ALA A 357 14.73 -24.24 27.51
CA ALA A 357 14.43 -23.28 26.45
C ALA A 357 14.95 -21.89 26.82
N LEU A 358 15.36 -21.14 25.81
CA LEU A 358 15.84 -19.77 25.90
C LEU A 358 14.65 -18.80 25.86
N LEU A 359 14.62 -17.81 26.77
CA LEU A 359 13.72 -16.67 26.69
C LEU A 359 14.47 -15.48 26.07
N ASP A 360 14.28 -15.29 24.77
CA ASP A 360 15.01 -14.26 24.02
C ASP A 360 14.17 -12.99 23.83
N SER A 361 14.76 -11.83 24.13
CA SER A 361 14.19 -10.52 23.89
C SER A 361 14.37 -10.03 22.45
N GLY A 362 15.32 -10.60 21.70
CA GLY A 362 15.55 -10.34 20.27
C GLY A 362 14.66 -11.16 19.34
N ALA A 363 14.15 -12.31 19.80
CA ALA A 363 13.28 -13.17 19.01
C ALA A 363 11.90 -12.55 18.76
N THR A 364 11.46 -12.55 17.49
CA THR A 364 10.14 -12.09 17.05
C THR A 364 9.11 -13.22 16.95
N HIS A 365 9.59 -14.46 16.79
CA HIS A 365 8.79 -15.66 16.60
C HIS A 365 9.33 -16.80 17.48
N PRO A 366 8.48 -17.72 17.97
CA PRO A 366 8.95 -18.91 18.65
C PRO A 366 9.71 -19.85 17.72
N LEU A 367 10.68 -20.59 18.27
CA LEU A 367 11.40 -21.66 17.58
C LEU A 367 11.29 -22.95 18.39
N ARG A 368 10.88 -24.05 17.74
CA ARG A 368 10.85 -25.40 18.34
C ARG A 368 10.98 -26.49 17.27
N HIS A 369 11.13 -27.73 17.71
CA HIS A 369 10.94 -28.90 16.83
C HIS A 369 9.47 -29.05 16.41
N PRO A 370 9.21 -29.67 15.22
CA PRO A 370 7.87 -30.10 14.85
C PRO A 370 7.33 -31.14 15.85
N ARG A 371 6.02 -31.11 16.10
CA ARG A 371 5.31 -32.11 16.93
C ARG A 371 5.19 -33.46 16.21
N ASP A 372 4.98 -33.41 14.89
CA ASP A 372 4.88 -34.56 14.00
C ASP A 372 5.30 -34.19 12.55
N ASP A 373 5.43 -35.20 11.69
CA ASP A 373 5.78 -35.03 10.27
C ASP A 373 4.69 -34.27 9.48
N GLY A 374 3.45 -34.26 9.99
CA GLY A 374 2.31 -33.54 9.42
C GLY A 374 2.43 -32.02 9.60
N GLU A 375 2.79 -31.56 10.79
CA GLU A 375 3.07 -30.16 11.09
C GLU A 375 4.24 -29.65 10.25
N TRP A 376 5.30 -30.45 10.10
CA TRP A 376 6.43 -30.13 9.22
C TRP A 376 6.01 -30.02 7.75
N SER A 377 5.21 -30.97 7.25
CA SER A 377 4.79 -30.99 5.83
C SER A 377 3.85 -29.85 5.48
N ASN A 378 3.01 -29.40 6.42
CA ASN A 378 2.07 -28.29 6.21
C ASN A 378 2.68 -26.90 6.43
N ALA A 379 3.93 -26.82 6.93
CA ALA A 379 4.58 -25.55 7.24
C ALA A 379 5.33 -24.95 6.03
N GLN A 380 5.25 -23.62 5.90
CA GLN A 380 5.77 -22.86 4.76
C GLN A 380 7.29 -22.62 4.88
N ASP A 381 8.03 -22.75 3.78
CA ASP A 381 9.48 -22.47 3.77
C ASP A 381 9.79 -20.96 3.88
N VAL A 382 10.65 -20.61 4.83
CA VAL A 382 11.03 -19.23 5.16
C VAL A 382 12.54 -19.12 5.38
N SER A 383 13.15 -18.06 4.85
CA SER A 383 14.56 -17.72 5.12
C SER A 383 14.65 -16.81 6.34
N VAL A 384 15.29 -17.29 7.41
CA VAL A 384 15.46 -16.56 8.68
C VAL A 384 16.89 -16.04 8.80
N GLN A 385 17.06 -14.81 9.30
CA GLN A 385 18.37 -14.24 9.64
C GLN A 385 18.69 -14.54 11.10
N LEU A 386 19.78 -15.29 11.32
CA LEU A 386 20.30 -15.58 12.65
C LEU A 386 21.15 -14.41 13.17
N ALA A 387 21.45 -14.43 14.47
CA ALA A 387 22.43 -13.51 15.05
C ALA A 387 23.80 -13.70 14.37
N GLY A 388 24.38 -12.61 13.84
CA GLY A 388 25.65 -12.65 13.09
C GLY A 388 25.52 -12.75 11.57
N ASP A 389 24.41 -12.29 10.98
CA ASP A 389 24.15 -12.16 9.54
C ASP A 389 24.11 -13.47 8.72
N ALA A 390 24.25 -14.63 9.36
CA ALA A 390 23.97 -15.92 8.76
C ALA A 390 22.47 -16.06 8.41
N ARG A 391 22.15 -16.71 7.29
CA ARG A 391 20.78 -17.04 6.89
C ARG A 391 20.58 -18.54 6.83
N THR A 392 19.51 -19.03 7.44
CA THR A 392 19.10 -20.44 7.43
C THR A 392 17.68 -20.58 6.87
N GLN A 393 17.46 -21.66 6.13
CA GLN A 393 16.11 -22.07 5.74
C GLN A 393 15.45 -22.81 6.92
N MET A 394 14.23 -22.41 7.24
CA MET A 394 13.38 -23.01 8.27
C MET A 394 11.96 -23.09 7.74
N LYS A 395 11.08 -23.82 8.42
CA LYS A 395 9.65 -23.81 8.12
C LYS A 395 8.86 -22.98 9.14
N GLN A 396 7.75 -22.39 8.74
CA GLN A 396 6.88 -21.58 9.60
C GLN A 396 5.44 -22.09 9.55
N THR A 397 4.81 -22.23 10.73
CA THR A 397 3.39 -22.61 10.85
C THR A 397 2.46 -21.43 10.57
N ILE A 398 1.18 -21.69 10.34
CA ILE A 398 0.14 -20.66 10.18
C ILE A 398 0.00 -19.70 11.39
N ALA A 399 0.38 -20.16 12.58
CA ALA A 399 0.42 -19.35 13.80
C ALA A 399 1.70 -18.50 13.91
N GLY A 400 2.67 -18.69 13.02
CA GLY A 400 3.93 -17.96 12.96
C GLY A 400 5.10 -18.63 13.70
N THR A 401 4.94 -19.82 14.27
CA THR A 401 6.03 -20.57 14.93
C THR A 401 7.02 -21.10 13.91
N LEU A 402 8.32 -20.92 14.15
CA LEU A 402 9.40 -21.50 13.35
C LEU A 402 9.70 -22.93 13.80
N LEU A 403 9.93 -23.80 12.82
CA LEU A 403 10.24 -25.21 12.99
C LEU A 403 11.67 -25.51 12.53
N SER A 404 12.37 -26.32 13.32
CA SER A 404 13.72 -26.82 13.04
C SER A 404 13.78 -28.34 13.18
N THR A 405 14.55 -29.01 12.32
CA THR A 405 14.85 -30.45 12.40
C THR A 405 16.21 -30.75 13.04
N ASP A 406 17.02 -29.74 13.37
CA ASP A 406 18.31 -29.96 14.03
C ASP A 406 18.11 -30.34 15.50
N ASP A 407 18.50 -31.55 15.89
CA ASP A 407 18.48 -32.01 17.30
C ASP A 407 19.31 -31.15 18.27
N LEU A 408 20.19 -30.29 17.72
CA LEU A 408 21.01 -29.33 18.46
C LEU A 408 20.34 -27.95 18.63
N SER A 409 19.23 -27.66 17.94
CA SER A 409 18.57 -26.35 18.07
C SER A 409 17.80 -26.25 19.39
N GLN A 410 18.14 -25.24 20.21
CA GLN A 410 17.43 -24.95 21.45
C GLN A 410 16.06 -24.33 21.16
N VAL A 411 15.04 -24.70 21.94
CA VAL A 411 13.72 -24.05 21.89
C VAL A 411 13.85 -22.58 22.32
N ILE A 412 13.29 -21.66 21.54
CA ILE A 412 13.30 -20.21 21.82
C ILE A 412 11.87 -19.69 22.01
N VAL A 413 11.65 -18.99 23.11
CA VAL A 413 10.39 -18.30 23.42
C VAL A 413 10.61 -16.78 23.31
N PRO A 414 9.84 -16.06 22.47
CA PRO A 414 9.98 -14.61 22.30
C PRO A 414 9.44 -13.87 23.53
N LEU A 415 10.35 -13.42 24.39
CA LEU A 415 10.03 -12.77 25.67
C LEU A 415 9.14 -11.53 25.49
N GLY A 416 9.35 -10.78 24.40
CA GLY A 416 8.51 -9.62 24.06
C GLY A 416 7.04 -9.98 23.85
N LYS A 417 6.73 -11.10 23.18
CA LYS A 417 5.35 -11.59 23.00
C LYS A 417 4.76 -12.15 24.31
N VAL A 418 5.55 -12.85 25.12
CA VAL A 418 5.09 -13.35 26.43
C VAL A 418 4.67 -12.20 27.35
N ILE A 419 5.38 -11.06 27.30
CA ILE A 419 5.03 -9.86 28.06
C ILE A 419 3.81 -9.14 27.44
N ALA A 420 3.81 -8.92 26.12
CA ALA A 420 2.79 -8.09 25.46
C ALA A 420 1.45 -8.80 25.25
N ASN A 421 1.45 -10.08 24.88
CA ASN A 421 0.25 -10.83 24.47
C ASN A 421 -0.31 -11.68 25.62
N LEU A 422 0.57 -12.33 26.40
CA LEU A 422 0.17 -13.15 27.56
C LEU A 422 0.14 -12.36 28.88
N GLY A 423 0.57 -11.09 28.89
CA GLY A 423 0.44 -10.19 30.04
C GLY A 423 1.42 -10.44 31.20
N TYR A 424 2.47 -11.25 30.99
CA TYR A 424 3.49 -11.50 32.01
C TYR A 424 4.39 -10.28 32.22
N ARG A 425 5.06 -10.22 33.39
CA ARG A 425 6.05 -9.20 33.72
C ARG A 425 7.37 -9.87 34.10
N LEU A 426 8.47 -9.41 33.52
CA LEU A 426 9.80 -9.85 33.92
C LEU A 426 10.24 -9.13 35.20
N HIS A 427 10.50 -9.90 36.25
CA HIS A 427 11.11 -9.43 37.49
C HIS A 427 12.58 -9.87 37.52
N TRP A 428 13.49 -8.93 37.26
CA TRP A 428 14.94 -9.16 37.31
C TRP A 428 15.56 -8.29 38.40
N THR A 429 16.16 -8.93 39.40
CA THR A 429 16.94 -8.30 40.47
C THR A 429 18.31 -8.96 40.61
N ALA A 430 19.16 -8.47 41.52
CA ALA A 430 20.42 -9.14 41.87
C ALA A 430 20.25 -10.50 42.57
N GLN A 431 19.03 -10.84 43.00
CA GLN A 431 18.73 -12.04 43.80
C GLN A 431 17.82 -13.04 43.08
N ALA A 432 17.03 -12.60 42.09
CA ALA A 432 16.10 -13.45 41.36
C ALA A 432 15.82 -12.95 39.94
N CYS A 433 15.62 -13.88 39.00
CA CYS A 433 15.06 -13.64 37.68
C CYS A 433 13.80 -14.50 37.53
N GLN A 434 12.64 -13.89 37.34
CA GLN A 434 11.34 -14.59 37.36
C GLN A 434 10.36 -13.91 36.40
N LEU A 435 9.44 -14.67 35.82
CA LEU A 435 8.26 -14.13 35.12
C LEU A 435 7.05 -14.20 36.05
N VAL A 436 6.33 -13.10 36.18
CA VAL A 436 5.11 -12.98 37.00
C VAL A 436 3.91 -12.81 36.08
N GLY A 437 2.97 -13.75 36.11
CA GLY A 437 1.73 -13.72 35.32
C GLY A 437 0.67 -12.78 35.89
N SER A 438 -0.48 -12.67 35.21
CA SER A 438 -1.60 -11.82 35.65
C SER A 438 -2.26 -12.26 36.97
N ASN A 439 -2.07 -13.53 37.35
CA ASN A 439 -2.70 -14.17 38.50
C ASN A 439 -1.70 -14.38 39.66
N ASP A 440 -0.63 -13.57 39.73
CA ASP A 440 0.54 -13.73 40.60
C ASP A 440 1.23 -15.12 40.49
N GLU A 441 1.07 -15.80 39.35
CA GLU A 441 1.83 -17.01 39.02
C GLU A 441 3.30 -16.65 38.79
N ILE A 442 4.20 -17.28 39.55
CA ILE A 442 5.64 -17.05 39.47
C ILE A 442 6.31 -18.21 38.72
N LEU A 443 6.82 -17.92 37.52
CA LEU A 443 7.65 -18.82 36.74
C LEU A 443 9.13 -18.50 37.00
N PRO A 444 9.88 -19.34 37.75
CA PRO A 444 11.28 -19.09 38.04
C PRO A 444 12.14 -19.26 36.78
N LEU A 445 13.05 -18.30 36.56
CA LEU A 445 14.02 -18.34 35.47
C LEU A 445 15.42 -18.56 36.04
N GLU A 446 16.22 -19.37 35.34
CA GLU A 446 17.63 -19.55 35.66
C GLU A 446 18.49 -18.86 34.62
N ILE A 447 19.43 -18.03 35.07
CA ILE A 447 20.36 -17.35 34.17
C ILE A 447 21.53 -18.30 33.87
N ARG A 448 21.71 -18.68 32.60
CA ARG A 448 22.90 -19.40 32.11
C ARG A 448 23.58 -18.58 31.02
N ASN A 449 24.90 -18.42 31.13
CA ASN A 449 25.72 -17.64 30.20
C ASN A 449 25.21 -16.19 29.95
N GLY A 450 24.51 -15.61 30.92
CA GLY A 450 23.90 -14.27 30.83
C GLY A 450 22.48 -14.24 30.25
N CYS A 451 21.94 -15.38 29.79
CA CYS A 451 20.61 -15.49 29.20
C CYS A 451 19.62 -16.18 30.17
N PRO A 452 18.36 -15.73 30.24
CA PRO A 452 17.34 -16.40 31.04
C PRO A 452 16.81 -17.66 30.33
N GLU A 453 16.81 -18.78 31.05
CA GLU A 453 16.26 -20.05 30.60
C GLU A 453 15.06 -20.48 31.46
N ILE A 454 14.17 -21.26 30.84
CA ILE A 454 13.04 -21.93 31.50
C ILE A 454 13.00 -23.41 31.11
N GLY A 455 12.31 -24.25 31.89
CA GLY A 455 12.11 -25.66 31.55
C GLY A 455 11.35 -25.82 30.22
N GLU A 456 11.81 -26.72 29.35
CA GLU A 456 11.25 -26.93 27.99
C GLU A 456 9.74 -27.21 27.99
N LYS A 457 9.22 -27.93 29.00
CA LYS A 457 7.77 -28.13 29.18
C LYS A 457 6.99 -26.83 29.35
N THR A 458 7.48 -25.91 30.17
CA THR A 458 6.86 -24.60 30.40
C THR A 458 7.03 -23.69 29.17
N ALA A 459 8.14 -23.83 28.45
CA ALA A 459 8.32 -23.14 27.18
C ALA A 459 7.30 -23.58 26.12
N HIS A 460 7.08 -24.88 25.94
CA HIS A 460 6.04 -25.37 25.04
C HIS A 460 4.64 -24.88 25.42
N TYR A 461 4.34 -24.80 26.72
CA TYR A 461 3.08 -24.23 27.21
C TYR A 461 2.92 -22.74 26.85
N LEU A 462 3.97 -21.93 27.02
CA LEU A 462 3.97 -20.51 26.61
C LEU A 462 3.84 -20.36 25.08
N ILE A 463 4.52 -21.22 24.31
CA ILE A 463 4.41 -21.23 22.84
C ILE A 463 2.99 -21.59 22.41
N GLU A 464 2.37 -22.60 23.02
CA GLU A 464 1.01 -23.03 22.72
C GLU A 464 -0.01 -21.93 23.04
N GLN A 465 0.11 -21.22 24.16
CA GLN A 465 -0.75 -20.06 24.45
C GLN A 465 -0.59 -18.93 23.41
N LEU A 466 0.64 -18.65 22.96
CA LEU A 466 0.90 -17.67 21.89
C LEU A 466 0.30 -18.13 20.55
N GLU A 467 0.44 -19.41 20.20
CA GLU A 467 -0.15 -20.01 19.00
C GLU A 467 -1.69 -19.87 19.02
N GLN A 468 -2.34 -20.20 20.14
CA GLN A 468 -3.79 -20.13 20.31
C GLN A 468 -4.34 -18.70 20.20
N GLN A 469 -3.71 -17.71 20.87
CA GLN A 469 -4.13 -16.31 20.75
C GLN A 469 -3.97 -15.79 19.31
N GLN A 470 -2.83 -16.07 18.67
CA GLN A 470 -2.53 -15.55 17.34
C GLN A 470 -3.42 -16.18 16.25
N LEU A 471 -3.84 -17.44 16.43
CA LEU A 471 -4.87 -18.08 15.59
C LEU A 471 -6.25 -17.45 15.79
N ALA A 472 -6.68 -17.22 17.04
CA ALA A 472 -7.98 -16.61 17.32
C ALA A 472 -8.09 -15.17 16.77
N GLU A 473 -7.00 -14.40 16.82
CA GLU A 473 -6.91 -13.07 16.20
C GLU A 473 -7.07 -13.17 14.67
N LEU A 474 -6.38 -14.11 14.01
CA LEU A 474 -6.52 -14.39 12.57
C LEU A 474 -7.95 -14.80 12.18
N ASP A 475 -8.58 -15.69 12.95
CA ASP A 475 -9.94 -16.15 12.70
C ASP A 475 -10.97 -15.02 12.88
N SER A 476 -10.82 -14.17 13.90
CA SER A 476 -11.68 -13.01 14.09
C SER A 476 -11.54 -11.99 12.94
N THR A 477 -10.32 -11.79 12.45
CA THR A 477 -10.00 -10.89 11.34
C THR A 477 -10.57 -11.41 10.02
N THR A 478 -10.35 -12.69 9.72
CA THR A 478 -10.87 -13.33 8.50
C THR A 478 -12.40 -13.39 8.49
N GLN A 479 -13.06 -13.73 9.61
CA GLN A 479 -14.51 -13.68 9.71
C GLN A 479 -15.07 -12.27 9.50
N THR A 480 -14.40 -11.24 10.04
CA THR A 480 -14.78 -9.84 9.84
C THR A 480 -14.66 -9.44 8.36
N SER A 481 -13.56 -9.80 7.71
CA SER A 481 -13.38 -9.60 6.26
C SER A 481 -14.44 -10.34 5.42
N LEU A 482 -14.75 -11.60 5.75
CA LEU A 482 -15.78 -12.38 5.06
C LEU A 482 -17.18 -11.77 5.20
N ARG A 483 -17.55 -11.27 6.40
CA ARG A 483 -18.81 -10.55 6.63
C ARG A 483 -18.91 -9.23 5.88
N ALA A 484 -17.79 -8.53 5.67
CA ALA A 484 -17.75 -7.34 4.82
C ALA A 484 -17.95 -7.71 3.33
N LEU A 485 -17.29 -8.79 2.86
CA LEU A 485 -17.39 -9.26 1.47
C LEU A 485 -18.78 -9.76 1.09
N THR A 486 -19.50 -10.45 1.99
CA THR A 486 -20.89 -10.88 1.73
C THR A 486 -21.85 -9.69 1.62
N LYS A 487 -21.73 -8.68 2.50
CA LYS A 487 -22.49 -7.42 2.39
C LYS A 487 -22.21 -6.68 1.08
N LEU A 488 -20.97 -6.68 0.59
CA LEU A 488 -20.64 -6.06 -0.69
C LEU A 488 -21.30 -6.80 -1.88
N LYS A 489 -21.26 -8.14 -1.89
CA LYS A 489 -21.80 -8.97 -2.99
C LYS A 489 -23.33 -9.18 -2.98
N ALA A 490 -24.01 -8.92 -1.87
CA ALA A 490 -25.47 -8.99 -1.79
C ALA A 490 -26.14 -8.04 -2.81
N SER A 491 -27.04 -8.56 -3.64
CA SER A 491 -27.74 -7.80 -4.67
C SER A 491 -28.88 -6.96 -4.06
N TRP A 492 -29.38 -5.96 -4.78
CA TRP A 492 -30.53 -5.16 -4.31
C TRP A 492 -31.74 -6.03 -3.91
N TRP A 493 -31.92 -7.16 -4.60
CA TRP A 493 -32.98 -8.12 -4.36
C TRP A 493 -32.82 -8.89 -3.04
N SER A 494 -31.60 -9.33 -2.67
CA SER A 494 -31.40 -10.02 -1.40
C SER A 494 -31.65 -9.11 -0.21
N TYR A 495 -31.24 -7.84 -0.30
CA TYR A 495 -31.58 -6.81 0.69
C TYR A 495 -33.09 -6.59 0.83
N LEU A 496 -33.83 -6.58 -0.30
CA LEU A 496 -35.28 -6.49 -0.28
C LEU A 496 -35.94 -7.72 0.35
N GLN A 497 -35.43 -8.93 0.08
CA GLN A 497 -35.94 -10.16 0.69
C GLN A 497 -35.69 -10.21 2.20
N GLU A 498 -34.53 -9.78 2.67
CA GLU A 498 -34.22 -9.63 4.10
C GLU A 498 -35.15 -8.59 4.76
N TYR A 499 -35.35 -7.42 4.14
CA TYR A 499 -36.30 -6.42 4.64
C TYR A 499 -37.73 -6.95 4.74
N VAL A 500 -38.24 -7.64 3.71
CA VAL A 500 -39.59 -8.22 3.73
C VAL A 500 -39.76 -9.28 4.83
N LYS A 501 -38.68 -10.00 5.17
CA LYS A 501 -38.68 -11.06 6.19
C LYS A 501 -38.54 -10.52 7.62
N GLU A 502 -37.66 -9.55 7.84
CA GLU A 502 -37.24 -9.11 9.19
C GLU A 502 -37.80 -7.73 9.56
N GLY A 503 -38.16 -6.91 8.58
CA GLY A 503 -38.70 -5.56 8.77
C GLY A 503 -37.65 -4.47 9.02
N ASP A 504 -36.37 -4.78 8.82
CA ASP A 504 -35.26 -3.83 9.06
C ASP A 504 -35.16 -2.73 7.99
N VAL A 505 -35.38 -1.50 8.43
CA VAL A 505 -35.35 -0.27 7.64
C VAL A 505 -33.97 -0.02 7.01
N GLU A 506 -32.87 -0.46 7.62
CA GLU A 506 -31.54 -0.31 7.02
C GLU A 506 -31.35 -1.20 5.79
N GLN A 507 -31.87 -2.44 5.84
CA GLN A 507 -31.85 -3.38 4.71
C GLN A 507 -32.69 -2.84 3.54
N ALA A 508 -33.84 -2.22 3.82
CA ALA A 508 -34.63 -1.53 2.80
C ALA A 508 -33.86 -0.38 2.14
N ARG A 509 -33.17 0.44 2.93
CA ARG A 509 -32.37 1.57 2.41
C ARG A 509 -31.22 1.08 1.54
N ALA A 510 -30.54 0.02 1.96
CA ALA A 510 -29.50 -0.65 1.18
C ALA A 510 -30.03 -1.27 -0.13
N ALA A 511 -31.24 -1.86 -0.11
CA ALA A 511 -31.91 -2.35 -1.32
C ALA A 511 -32.12 -1.22 -2.34
N VAL A 512 -32.66 -0.07 -1.90
CA VAL A 512 -32.92 1.08 -2.79
C VAL A 512 -31.63 1.73 -3.29
N ASP A 513 -30.56 1.78 -2.49
CA ASP A 513 -29.25 2.23 -2.97
C ASP A 513 -28.71 1.34 -4.08
N LYS A 514 -28.73 0.01 -3.90
CA LYS A 514 -28.22 -0.96 -4.88
C LYS A 514 -29.14 -1.14 -6.09
N ALA A 515 -30.40 -0.72 -6.03
CA ALA A 515 -31.33 -0.74 -7.15
C ALA A 515 -31.02 0.39 -8.16
N VAL A 516 -30.25 0.09 -9.20
CA VAL A 516 -29.75 1.09 -10.18
C VAL A 516 -30.87 1.72 -11.01
N PHE A 517 -32.02 1.04 -11.17
CA PHE A 517 -33.16 1.45 -12.00
C PHE A 517 -34.12 2.45 -11.34
N PHE A 518 -33.81 2.93 -10.12
CA PHE A 518 -34.56 4.03 -9.50
C PHE A 518 -33.79 5.33 -9.65
N ASP A 519 -34.37 6.32 -10.33
CA ASP A 519 -33.80 7.66 -10.46
C ASP A 519 -34.09 8.53 -9.21
N TYR A 520 -35.27 8.34 -8.60
CA TYR A 520 -35.77 9.10 -7.43
C TYR A 520 -35.57 8.34 -6.12
N LYS A 521 -34.33 7.85 -5.88
CA LYS A 521 -33.98 7.04 -4.69
C LYS A 521 -34.24 7.75 -3.35
N TYR A 522 -34.10 9.07 -3.32
CA TYR A 522 -34.36 9.86 -2.12
C TYR A 522 -35.83 9.78 -1.72
N ASP A 523 -36.76 10.08 -2.63
CA ASP A 523 -38.20 10.04 -2.36
C ASP A 523 -38.69 8.63 -2.00
N ILE A 524 -38.12 7.58 -2.60
CA ILE A 524 -38.43 6.19 -2.22
C ILE A 524 -38.00 5.94 -0.77
N LYS A 525 -36.79 6.35 -0.38
CA LYS A 525 -36.27 6.19 0.98
C LYS A 525 -37.01 7.00 2.04
N ASP A 526 -37.53 8.15 1.65
CA ASP A 526 -38.22 9.09 2.54
C ASP A 526 -39.72 8.75 2.69
N ARG A 527 -40.37 8.35 1.60
CA ARG A 527 -41.84 8.17 1.53
C ARG A 527 -42.32 6.72 1.49
N LEU A 528 -41.53 5.79 0.93
CA LEU A 528 -41.94 4.38 0.76
C LEU A 528 -41.27 3.44 1.78
N ILE A 529 -40.06 3.75 2.25
CA ILE A 529 -39.45 3.05 3.39
C ILE A 529 -39.99 3.62 4.69
N ILE A 530 -41.24 3.28 4.98
CA ILE A 530 -41.95 3.73 6.19
C ILE A 530 -41.27 3.09 7.42
N PRO A 531 -40.74 3.89 8.37
CA PRO A 531 -40.40 3.37 9.69
C PRO A 531 -41.69 2.81 10.30
N ARG A 532 -41.68 1.56 10.80
CA ARG A 532 -42.88 0.90 11.35
C ARG A 532 -43.63 1.87 12.27
N SER A 533 -44.77 2.35 11.78
CA SER A 533 -45.62 3.29 12.53
C SER A 533 -46.04 2.63 13.85
N GLU A 534 -45.71 3.27 14.97
CA GLU A 534 -46.18 2.84 16.29
C GLU A 534 -47.72 2.89 16.42
N ARG A 535 -48.39 3.65 15.54
CA ARG A 535 -49.85 3.69 15.47
C ARG A 535 -50.40 2.34 15.01
N SER A 536 -51.42 1.86 15.69
CA SER A 536 -52.08 0.61 15.30
C SER A 536 -52.73 0.74 13.92
N VAL A 537 -52.89 -0.38 13.20
CA VAL A 537 -53.64 -0.43 11.94
C VAL A 537 -55.07 0.13 12.11
N TRP A 538 -55.66 0.00 13.30
CA TRP A 538 -56.96 0.58 13.61
C TRP A 538 -56.94 2.11 13.68
N ASP A 539 -55.82 2.72 14.10
CA ASP A 539 -55.67 4.17 14.13
C ASP A 539 -55.44 4.73 12.72
N LEU A 540 -54.57 4.10 11.93
CA LEU A 540 -54.38 4.44 10.51
C LEU A 540 -55.70 4.33 9.71
N LEU A 541 -56.55 3.36 10.02
CA LEU A 541 -57.87 3.25 9.41
C LEU A 541 -58.80 4.43 9.76
N LYS A 542 -58.63 5.12 10.89
CA LYS A 542 -59.50 6.27 11.28
C LYS A 542 -59.31 7.47 10.35
N ASP A 543 -58.12 7.62 9.79
CA ASP A 543 -57.72 8.72 8.90
C ASP A 543 -58.45 8.62 7.53
N ILE A 544 -59.12 7.50 7.26
CA ILE A 544 -59.95 7.26 6.07
C ILE A 544 -61.42 7.60 6.37
N SER A 545 -62.07 8.39 5.50
CA SER A 545 -63.49 8.85 5.58
C SER A 545 -64.57 7.75 5.51
N VAL A 546 -64.21 6.46 5.60
CA VAL A 546 -65.17 5.35 5.59
C VAL A 546 -65.75 5.03 6.98
N ASN A 547 -67.02 4.66 7.03
CA ASN A 547 -67.74 4.50 8.31
C ASN A 547 -67.12 3.41 9.24
N ARG A 548 -67.38 3.51 10.55
CA ARG A 548 -66.81 2.59 11.58
C ARG A 548 -67.08 1.11 11.30
N ARG A 549 -68.19 0.77 10.63
CA ARG A 549 -68.53 -0.62 10.26
C ARG A 549 -67.65 -1.12 9.11
N ALA A 550 -67.39 -0.28 8.10
CA ALA A 550 -66.45 -0.53 7.03
C ALA A 550 -65.02 -0.74 7.56
N ARG A 551 -64.53 0.15 8.43
CA ARG A 551 -63.21 0.03 9.07
C ARG A 551 -63.04 -1.29 9.84
N LYS A 552 -64.06 -1.72 10.59
CA LYS A 552 -64.05 -3.03 11.27
C LYS A 552 -64.08 -4.23 10.32
N ARG A 553 -64.65 -4.09 9.12
CA ARG A 553 -64.63 -5.16 8.09
C ARG A 553 -63.28 -5.23 7.38
N LEU A 554 -62.68 -4.08 7.04
CA LEU A 554 -61.31 -3.99 6.51
C LEU A 554 -60.30 -4.67 7.45
N LEU A 555 -60.34 -4.37 8.75
CA LEU A 555 -59.45 -4.99 9.75
C LEU A 555 -59.67 -6.50 9.94
N ARG A 556 -60.84 -7.03 9.57
CA ARG A 556 -61.20 -8.47 9.69
C ARG A 556 -61.10 -9.24 8.38
N ALA A 557 -60.77 -8.57 7.28
CA ALA A 557 -60.71 -9.19 5.97
C ALA A 557 -59.51 -10.13 5.87
N ALA A 558 -59.70 -11.30 5.26
CA ALA A 558 -58.61 -12.25 5.01
C ALA A 558 -57.65 -11.75 3.92
N ALA A 559 -58.13 -10.93 2.99
CA ALA A 559 -57.32 -10.25 1.98
C ALA A 559 -57.99 -8.98 1.46
N TRP A 560 -57.20 -8.02 1.00
CA TRP A 560 -57.68 -6.81 0.32
C TRP A 560 -57.34 -6.91 -1.18
N ILE A 561 -58.29 -6.54 -2.04
CA ILE A 561 -58.08 -6.39 -3.49
C ILE A 561 -58.09 -4.89 -3.76
N VAL A 562 -56.90 -4.33 -4.00
CA VAL A 562 -56.71 -2.89 -4.17
C VAL A 562 -56.71 -2.56 -5.65
N ARG A 563 -57.59 -1.66 -6.09
CA ARG A 563 -57.61 -1.09 -7.44
C ARG A 563 -57.17 0.37 -7.39
N TRP A 564 -56.23 0.68 -8.27
CA TRP A 564 -55.63 1.99 -8.46
C TRP A 564 -55.49 2.18 -9.98
N ASP A 565 -56.37 2.96 -10.60
CA ASP A 565 -56.32 3.21 -12.05
C ASP A 565 -55.52 4.52 -12.32
N PRO A 566 -54.73 4.62 -13.40
CA PRO A 566 -54.08 5.86 -13.77
C PRO A 566 -55.09 6.95 -14.18
N PRO A 567 -54.75 8.25 -14.05
CA PRO A 567 -55.69 9.37 -14.18
C PRO A 567 -56.26 9.57 -15.59
N THR A 568 -55.70 8.90 -16.60
CA THR A 568 -56.18 8.92 -17.99
C THR A 568 -57.42 8.05 -18.24
N VAL A 569 -57.94 7.35 -17.23
CA VAL A 569 -59.06 6.40 -17.35
C VAL A 569 -60.33 6.95 -16.69
N GLU A 570 -60.96 7.95 -17.30
CA GLU A 570 -62.29 8.40 -16.86
C GLU A 570 -63.35 7.30 -17.08
N ARG A 571 -63.93 6.80 -15.98
CA ARG A 571 -65.11 5.93 -16.02
C ARG A 571 -66.27 6.62 -15.31
N PHE A 572 -67.12 7.28 -16.09
CA PHE A 572 -68.22 8.13 -15.62
C PHE A 572 -69.26 7.45 -14.68
N LYS A 573 -69.26 6.11 -14.56
CA LYS A 573 -70.06 5.34 -13.60
C LYS A 573 -69.34 4.06 -13.17
N ASP A 574 -68.63 4.09 -12.04
CA ASP A 574 -68.28 2.86 -11.32
C ASP A 574 -69.37 2.56 -10.28
N PRO A 575 -70.06 1.40 -10.33
CA PRO A 575 -71.09 1.05 -9.34
C PRO A 575 -70.52 0.78 -7.93
N LEU A 576 -69.21 0.57 -7.80
CA LEU A 576 -68.54 0.22 -6.55
C LEU A 576 -67.88 1.47 -5.93
N LYS A 577 -68.72 2.31 -5.30
CA LYS A 577 -68.41 3.68 -4.84
C LYS A 577 -67.01 3.90 -4.22
N HIS A 578 -66.57 3.04 -3.29
CA HIS A 578 -65.23 3.12 -2.67
C HIS A 578 -64.78 1.78 -2.07
N LEU A 579 -65.73 1.04 -1.47
CA LEU A 579 -65.49 -0.29 -0.92
C LEU A 579 -66.56 -1.27 -1.41
N SER A 580 -66.16 -2.52 -1.62
CA SER A 580 -67.07 -3.63 -1.91
C SER A 580 -66.60 -4.92 -1.25
N TYR A 581 -67.52 -5.82 -0.96
CA TYR A 581 -67.26 -6.94 -0.04
C TYR A 581 -67.68 -8.26 -0.68
N PHE A 582 -66.72 -9.15 -0.89
CA PHE A 582 -66.92 -10.44 -1.55
C PHE A 582 -66.45 -11.56 -0.60
N GLY A 583 -67.40 -12.08 0.19
CA GLY A 583 -67.08 -12.97 1.32
C GLY A 583 -66.14 -12.28 2.32
N ASP A 584 -65.04 -12.95 2.65
CA ASP A 584 -63.99 -12.44 3.56
C ASP A 584 -62.95 -11.54 2.89
N ARG A 585 -63.12 -11.24 1.58
CA ARG A 585 -62.26 -10.31 0.84
C ARG A 585 -62.92 -8.95 0.69
N VAL A 586 -62.12 -7.89 0.82
CA VAL A 586 -62.57 -6.51 0.60
C VAL A 586 -61.92 -5.95 -0.65
N TYR A 587 -62.73 -5.50 -1.58
CA TYR A 587 -62.32 -4.72 -2.74
C TYR A 587 -62.29 -3.24 -2.36
N VAL A 588 -61.17 -2.58 -2.65
CA VAL A 588 -60.85 -1.20 -2.29
C VAL A 588 -60.57 -0.43 -3.57
N ASN A 589 -61.44 0.52 -3.91
CA ASN A 589 -61.24 1.43 -5.05
C ASN A 589 -60.56 2.70 -4.53
N VAL A 590 -59.22 2.75 -4.69
CA VAL A 590 -58.43 3.83 -4.08
C VAL A 590 -58.65 5.16 -4.80
N ASN A 591 -58.91 5.15 -6.11
CA ASN A 591 -59.18 6.38 -6.86
C ASN A 591 -60.37 7.15 -6.29
N ALA A 592 -61.48 6.46 -6.01
CA ALA A 592 -62.63 7.09 -5.38
C ALA A 592 -62.35 7.50 -3.93
N MET A 593 -61.52 6.76 -3.20
CA MET A 593 -61.12 7.14 -1.84
C MET A 593 -60.19 8.35 -1.80
N VAL A 594 -59.33 8.54 -2.80
CA VAL A 594 -58.46 9.73 -2.93
C VAL A 594 -59.31 10.98 -3.21
N VAL A 595 -60.33 10.87 -4.06
CA VAL A 595 -61.30 11.94 -4.34
C VAL A 595 -62.19 12.22 -3.12
N ASP A 596 -62.78 11.21 -2.49
CA ASP A 596 -63.67 11.33 -1.30
C ASP A 596 -62.93 11.72 0.01
N ASN A 597 -61.62 12.00 -0.02
CA ASN A 597 -60.80 12.44 1.12
C ASN A 597 -59.96 13.70 0.80
N ASP A 598 -60.35 14.48 -0.21
CA ASP A 598 -59.71 15.76 -0.60
C ASP A 598 -58.20 15.64 -0.93
N PHE A 599 -57.73 14.47 -1.37
CA PHE A 599 -56.34 14.23 -1.79
C PHE A 599 -56.12 14.55 -3.28
N GLU A 600 -56.68 15.65 -3.79
CA GLU A 600 -56.62 16.03 -5.22
C GLU A 600 -55.17 16.18 -5.74
N ASP A 601 -54.24 16.60 -4.89
CA ASP A 601 -52.83 16.83 -5.24
C ASP A 601 -51.98 15.55 -5.37
N VAL A 602 -52.53 14.35 -5.11
CA VAL A 602 -51.81 13.08 -5.29
C VAL A 602 -51.59 12.73 -6.77
N TRP A 603 -52.27 13.44 -7.67
CA TRP A 603 -52.23 13.21 -9.13
C TRP A 603 -51.78 14.44 -9.95
N LYS A 604 -51.28 15.49 -9.30
CA LYS A 604 -50.58 16.62 -9.95
C LYS A 604 -49.07 16.40 -9.89
#